data_AF-A0AAD1GYP4-F1
#
_entry.id   AF-A0AAD1GYP4-F1
#
_cell.length_a   1.000
_cell.length_b   1.000
_cell.length_c   1.000
_cell.angle_alpha   90.00
_cell.angle_beta   90.00
_cell.angle_gamma   90.00
#
_symmetry.space_group_name_H-M   'P 1'
#
loop_
_entity.id
_entity.type
_entity.pdbx_description
1 polymer ?
#
loop_
_entity_poly.entity_id
_entity_poly.type
_entity_poly.pdbx_seq_one_letter_code
_entity_poly.pdbx_strand_id
1 'polypeptide(L)'
;MTDQQPLWQCPVETLELNSPSAPALTHFRQLDAVQDRLRPVFRNAEGDGYWMFTDHAVILDGLQHPELWSSSVIVPTEPDPPYKWIPIMIDPPEHAKWLFPSIVFPKIMGMPVGHLDQFLEWEDKILHQQGVGEQVNAARFEGMQQVMG
;
A
#
# COMPACT_ATOMS: atom_id res chain seq x y z
N MET A 1 -35.60 -5.20 -36.22
CA MET A 1 -34.17 -4.96 -35.94
C MET A 1 -33.88 -5.59 -34.60
N THR A 2 -33.21 -6.73 -34.61
CA THR A 2 -32.89 -7.50 -33.40
C THR A 2 -31.71 -6.82 -32.74
N ASP A 3 -31.94 -6.24 -31.57
CA ASP A 3 -30.93 -5.63 -30.72
C ASP A 3 -30.09 -6.76 -30.11
N GLN A 4 -28.97 -7.11 -30.76
CA GLN A 4 -28.01 -8.03 -30.17
C GLN A 4 -27.21 -7.25 -29.13
N GLN A 5 -27.63 -7.34 -27.87
CA GLN A 5 -26.75 -6.99 -26.75
C GLN A 5 -25.43 -7.76 -26.91
N PRO A 6 -24.27 -7.10 -26.80
CA PRO A 6 -23.00 -7.81 -26.88
C PRO A 6 -22.95 -8.86 -25.78
N LEU A 7 -22.69 -10.11 -26.18
CA LEU A 7 -22.41 -11.21 -25.25
C LEU A 7 -21.28 -10.76 -24.33
N TRP A 8 -21.53 -10.72 -23.03
CA TRP A 8 -20.51 -10.44 -22.02
C TRP A 8 -19.30 -11.33 -22.29
N GLN A 9 -18.21 -10.75 -22.78
CA GLN A 9 -16.96 -11.48 -22.94
C GLN A 9 -16.37 -11.68 -21.56
N CYS A 10 -15.93 -12.90 -21.28
CA CYS A 10 -15.21 -13.21 -20.05
C CYS A 10 -13.98 -12.27 -20.00
N PRO A 11 -13.83 -11.41 -18.97
CA PRO A 11 -12.81 -10.35 -18.96
C PRO A 11 -11.45 -10.94 -18.57
N VAL A 12 -10.95 -11.89 -19.36
CA VAL A 12 -9.68 -12.59 -19.12
C VAL A 12 -8.69 -12.13 -20.18
N GLU A 13 -7.52 -11.69 -19.74
CA GLU A 13 -6.40 -11.27 -20.59
C GLU A 13 -5.07 -11.77 -20.02
N THR A 14 -4.04 -11.80 -20.84
CA THR A 14 -2.66 -11.98 -20.36
C THR A 14 -1.90 -10.68 -20.50
N LEU A 15 -1.48 -10.09 -19.37
CA LEU A 15 -0.67 -8.89 -19.33
C LEU A 15 0.65 -9.16 -18.61
N GLU A 16 1.74 -9.22 -19.36
CA GLU A 16 3.10 -9.47 -18.85
C GLU A 16 3.77 -8.13 -18.49
N LEU A 17 3.79 -7.79 -17.19
CA LEU A 17 4.34 -6.51 -16.71
C LEU A 17 5.85 -6.53 -16.41
N ASN A 18 6.45 -7.72 -16.36
CA ASN A 18 7.84 -7.93 -15.96
C ASN A 18 8.79 -8.16 -17.15
N SER A 19 8.42 -7.72 -18.36
CA SER A 19 9.23 -7.97 -19.57
C SER A 19 10.60 -7.26 -19.45
N PRO A 20 11.73 -8.01 -19.45
CA PRO A 20 13.04 -7.49 -19.04
C PRO A 20 13.71 -6.55 -20.05
N SER A 21 13.09 -6.28 -21.21
CA SER A 21 13.59 -5.33 -22.20
C SER A 21 12.42 -4.74 -22.98
N ALA A 22 11.96 -3.57 -22.56
CA ALA A 22 10.95 -2.81 -23.28
C ALA A 22 11.32 -1.32 -23.28
N PRO A 23 11.00 -0.56 -24.35
CA PRO A 23 11.11 0.89 -24.32
C PRO A 23 10.38 1.48 -23.12
N ALA A 24 10.83 2.64 -22.63
CA ALA A 24 10.14 3.36 -21.56
C ALA A 24 8.65 3.54 -21.89
N LEU A 25 7.82 3.42 -20.85
CA LEU A 25 6.36 3.54 -20.90
C LEU A 25 5.60 2.42 -21.65
N THR A 26 6.27 1.35 -22.07
CA THR A 26 5.59 0.24 -22.77
C THR A 26 4.48 -0.38 -21.94
N HIS A 27 4.76 -0.75 -20.69
CA HIS A 27 3.77 -1.38 -19.80
C HIS A 27 2.63 -0.43 -19.39
N PHE A 28 2.91 0.88 -19.28
CA PHE A 28 1.86 1.88 -19.06
C PHE A 28 0.87 1.91 -20.24
N ARG A 29 1.38 2.01 -21.47
CA ARG A 29 0.52 1.96 -22.68
C ARG A 29 -0.25 0.64 -22.81
N GLN A 30 0.36 -0.48 -22.43
CA GLN A 30 -0.32 -1.77 -22.44
C GLN A 30 -1.45 -1.80 -21.40
N LEU A 31 -1.20 -1.29 -20.19
CA LEU A 31 -2.20 -1.20 -19.14
C LEU A 31 -3.36 -0.28 -19.55
N ASP A 32 -3.07 0.89 -20.11
CA ASP A 32 -4.06 1.83 -20.63
C ASP A 32 -4.96 1.13 -21.69
N ALA A 33 -4.35 0.41 -22.64
CA ALA A 33 -5.08 -0.30 -23.68
C ALA A 33 -5.93 -1.47 -23.16
N VAL A 34 -5.53 -2.11 -22.05
CA VAL A 34 -6.36 -3.13 -21.38
C VAL A 34 -7.50 -2.46 -20.63
N GLN A 35 -7.22 -1.38 -19.89
CA GLN A 35 -8.23 -0.62 -19.16
C GLN A 35 -9.33 -0.09 -20.08
N ASP A 36 -8.97 0.50 -21.23
CA ASP A 36 -9.94 1.03 -22.21
C ASP A 36 -10.95 -0.02 -22.68
N ARG A 37 -10.55 -1.30 -22.69
CA ARG A 37 -11.37 -2.42 -23.17
C ARG A 37 -12.12 -3.14 -22.07
N LEU A 38 -11.52 -3.28 -20.88
CA LEU A 38 -11.97 -4.23 -19.85
C LEU A 38 -12.19 -3.60 -18.47
N ARG A 39 -12.18 -2.28 -18.36
CA ARG A 39 -12.57 -1.60 -17.12
C ARG A 39 -13.92 -2.11 -16.58
N PRO A 40 -14.11 -2.09 -15.24
CA PRO A 40 -13.15 -1.60 -14.23
C PRO A 40 -12.16 -2.66 -13.76
N VAL A 41 -12.36 -3.93 -14.15
CA VAL A 41 -11.64 -5.09 -13.63
C VAL A 41 -11.51 -6.17 -14.70
N PHE A 42 -10.35 -6.81 -14.75
CA PHE A 42 -10.12 -7.99 -15.57
C PHE A 42 -9.34 -9.04 -14.78
N ARG A 43 -9.42 -10.30 -15.20
CA ARG A 43 -8.60 -11.39 -14.66
C ARG A 43 -7.35 -11.53 -15.53
N ASN A 44 -6.19 -11.24 -14.97
CA ASN A 44 -4.92 -11.57 -15.61
C ASN A 44 -4.70 -13.09 -15.55
N ALA A 45 -4.28 -13.69 -16.65
CA ALA A 45 -4.00 -15.11 -16.76
C ALA A 45 -2.53 -15.48 -16.49
N GLU A 46 -1.68 -14.51 -16.12
CA GLU A 46 -0.32 -14.78 -15.64
C GLU A 46 -0.32 -15.68 -14.38
N GLY A 47 0.54 -16.70 -14.37
CA GLY A 47 0.58 -17.71 -13.30
C GLY A 47 -0.72 -18.49 -13.20
N ASP A 48 -1.24 -18.67 -11.99
CA ASP A 48 -2.56 -19.27 -11.75
C ASP A 48 -3.71 -18.27 -11.95
N GLY A 49 -3.38 -17.02 -12.28
CA GLY A 49 -4.28 -15.93 -12.62
C GLY A 49 -4.89 -15.22 -11.41
N TYR A 50 -5.05 -13.91 -11.55
CA TYR A 50 -5.44 -13.00 -10.47
C TYR A 50 -6.28 -11.84 -11.00
N TRP A 51 -7.06 -11.20 -10.13
CA TRP A 51 -7.87 -10.05 -10.50
C TRP A 51 -7.04 -8.76 -10.50
N MET A 52 -7.22 -7.94 -11.53
CA MET A 52 -6.61 -6.63 -11.66
C MET A 52 -7.69 -5.55 -11.78
N PHE A 53 -7.71 -4.66 -10.80
CA PHE A 53 -8.54 -3.46 -10.80
C PHE A 53 -7.78 -2.33 -11.48
N THR A 54 -8.45 -1.63 -12.40
CA THR A 54 -7.81 -0.60 -13.24
C THR A 54 -8.39 0.79 -13.01
N ASP A 55 -9.65 0.88 -12.56
CA ASP A 55 -10.32 2.15 -12.31
C ASP A 55 -10.03 2.69 -10.91
N HIS A 56 -9.63 3.97 -10.85
CA HIS A 56 -9.30 4.68 -9.62
C HIS A 56 -10.34 4.49 -8.51
N ALA A 57 -11.63 4.70 -8.81
CA ALA A 57 -12.68 4.62 -7.80
C ALA A 57 -12.80 3.21 -7.19
N VAL A 58 -12.60 2.17 -8.00
CA VAL A 58 -12.69 0.78 -7.54
C VAL A 58 -11.45 0.38 -6.73
N ILE A 59 -10.26 0.83 -7.17
CA ILE A 59 -9.03 0.63 -6.41
C ILE A 59 -9.12 1.33 -5.04
N LEU A 60 -9.56 2.58 -5.02
CA LEU A 60 -9.67 3.36 -3.78
C LEU A 60 -10.67 2.72 -2.81
N ASP A 61 -11.84 2.31 -3.30
CA ASP A 61 -12.86 1.60 -2.51
C ASP A 61 -12.28 0.32 -1.92
N GLY A 62 -11.67 -0.55 -2.74
CA GLY A 62 -11.07 -1.79 -2.27
C GLY A 62 -9.98 -1.59 -1.21
N LEU A 63 -9.10 -0.60 -1.40
CA LEU A 63 -8.03 -0.30 -0.44
C LEU A 63 -8.54 0.24 0.92
N GLN A 64 -9.79 0.70 1.01
CA GLN A 64 -10.41 1.20 2.24
C GLN A 64 -11.18 0.13 3.02
N HIS A 65 -11.33 -1.08 2.47
CA HIS A 65 -12.11 -2.18 3.03
C HIS A 65 -11.24 -3.40 3.40
N PRO A 66 -10.33 -3.29 4.40
CA PRO A 66 -9.44 -4.39 4.79
C PRO A 66 -10.17 -5.62 5.36
N GLU A 67 -11.43 -5.48 5.76
CA GLU A 67 -12.32 -6.57 6.16
C GLU A 67 -12.78 -7.43 4.99
N LEU A 68 -12.70 -6.91 3.76
CA LEU A 68 -12.99 -7.63 2.52
C LEU A 68 -11.70 -8.02 1.78
N TRP A 69 -10.66 -7.17 1.87
CA TRP A 69 -9.42 -7.31 1.11
C TRP A 69 -8.21 -7.39 2.05
N SER A 70 -7.78 -8.61 2.34
CA SER A 70 -6.59 -8.87 3.17
C SER A 70 -5.31 -8.38 2.47
N SER A 71 -4.41 -7.78 3.25
CA SER A 71 -3.06 -7.40 2.83
C SER A 71 -2.03 -8.54 2.98
N SER A 72 -2.44 -9.74 3.38
CA SER A 72 -1.53 -10.86 3.70
C SER A 72 -0.63 -11.32 2.53
N VAL A 73 -0.96 -10.95 1.29
CA VAL A 73 -0.22 -11.27 0.07
C VAL A 73 -0.07 -10.00 -0.77
N ILE A 74 1.11 -9.82 -1.37
CA ILE A 74 1.45 -8.66 -2.20
C ILE A 74 1.89 -9.04 -3.63
N VAL A 75 2.33 -10.28 -3.83
CA VAL A 75 2.73 -10.81 -5.14
C VAL A 75 1.60 -11.72 -5.60
N PRO A 76 0.78 -11.34 -6.59
CA PRO A 76 -0.40 -12.10 -6.97
C PRO A 76 -0.12 -13.52 -7.47
N THR A 77 1.09 -13.76 -7.99
CA THR A 77 1.55 -15.06 -8.49
C THR A 77 2.17 -15.96 -7.41
N GLU A 78 2.32 -15.47 -6.18
CA GLU A 78 2.81 -16.21 -5.01
C GLU A 78 1.79 -16.07 -3.86
N PRO A 79 0.66 -16.81 -3.89
CA PRO A 79 -0.45 -16.61 -2.95
C PRO A 79 -0.20 -17.15 -1.53
N ASP A 80 0.82 -18.00 -1.33
CA ASP A 80 1.23 -18.53 -0.02
C ASP A 80 2.74 -18.37 0.18
N PRO A 81 3.23 -17.12 0.37
CA PRO A 81 4.64 -16.84 0.49
C PRO A 81 5.18 -17.33 1.86
N PRO A 82 6.40 -17.90 1.93
CA PRO A 82 6.99 -18.38 3.19
C PRO A 82 7.49 -17.24 4.10
N TYR A 83 7.22 -15.98 3.75
CA TYR A 83 7.70 -14.79 4.43
C TYR A 83 6.55 -13.80 4.68
N LYS A 84 6.74 -12.91 5.66
CA LYS A 84 5.88 -11.74 5.86
C LYS A 84 6.70 -10.47 5.87
N TRP A 85 6.39 -9.54 4.97
CA TRP A 85 6.93 -8.18 5.00
C TRP A 85 6.09 -7.33 5.94
N ILE A 86 6.68 -6.97 7.07
CA ILE A 86 6.02 -6.18 8.10
C ILE A 86 6.32 -4.68 7.85
N PRO A 87 5.33 -3.78 7.88
CA PRO A 87 3.92 -4.02 8.25
C PRO A 87 2.99 -4.33 7.07
N ILE A 88 3.46 -4.21 5.82
CA ILE A 88 2.61 -4.24 4.62
C ILE A 88 1.79 -5.53 4.44
N MET A 89 2.25 -6.68 4.99
CA MET A 89 1.55 -7.97 4.93
C MET A 89 0.76 -8.33 6.22
N ILE A 90 0.33 -7.32 6.97
CA ILE A 90 -0.42 -7.48 8.22
C ILE A 90 -1.78 -6.80 8.10
N ASP A 91 -2.83 -7.54 8.47
CA ASP A 91 -4.20 -7.03 8.53
C ASP A 91 -4.53 -6.37 9.89
N PRO A 92 -5.53 -5.48 9.96
CA PRO A 92 -6.13 -5.08 11.23
C PRO A 92 -6.67 -6.29 12.03
N PRO A 93 -6.70 -6.22 13.37
CA PRO A 93 -6.22 -5.12 14.21
C PRO A 93 -4.70 -5.16 14.45
N GLU A 94 -4.02 -6.23 14.04
CA GLU A 94 -2.58 -6.39 14.31
C GLU A 94 -1.76 -5.28 13.65
N HIS A 95 -2.12 -4.88 12.42
CA HIS A 95 -1.48 -3.77 11.70
C HIS A 95 -1.48 -2.48 12.56
N ALA A 96 -2.56 -2.19 13.27
CA ALA A 96 -2.65 -0.99 14.10
C ALA A 96 -1.65 -0.97 15.28
N LYS A 97 -1.15 -2.15 15.71
CA LYS A 97 -0.10 -2.25 16.74
C LYS A 97 1.28 -1.92 16.19
N TRP A 98 1.47 -2.05 14.88
CA TRP A 98 2.67 -1.58 14.18
C TRP A 98 2.49 -0.08 13.93
N LEU A 99 2.60 0.67 15.02
CA LEU A 99 2.47 2.13 15.11
C LEU A 99 3.51 2.78 14.18
N PHE A 100 3.17 2.98 12.90
CA PHE A 100 3.97 3.70 11.90
C PHE A 100 5.45 3.19 11.79
N PRO A 101 6.35 3.81 10.98
CA PRO A 101 7.76 3.39 10.84
C PRO A 101 8.60 3.41 12.13
N SER A 102 7.98 3.76 13.26
CA SER A 102 8.58 4.12 14.53
C SER A 102 9.12 2.92 15.32
N ILE A 103 8.71 1.68 15.03
CA ILE A 103 9.41 0.45 15.51
C ILE A 103 10.56 0.07 14.58
N VAL A 104 10.33 0.20 13.27
CA VAL A 104 11.28 -0.26 12.25
C VAL A 104 12.54 0.59 12.29
N PHE A 105 12.41 1.91 12.45
CA PHE A 105 13.55 2.82 12.51
C PHE A 105 14.49 2.52 13.70
N PRO A 106 14.03 2.40 14.97
CA PRO A 106 14.87 1.93 16.07
C PRO A 106 15.52 0.57 15.79
N LYS A 107 14.78 -0.38 15.22
CA LYS A 107 15.31 -1.72 14.94
C LYS A 107 16.39 -1.73 13.86
N ILE A 108 16.26 -0.91 12.81
CA ILE A 108 17.28 -0.72 11.77
C ILE A 108 18.50 0.04 12.32
N MET A 109 18.27 1.06 13.14
CA MET A 109 19.31 1.91 13.72
C MET A 109 19.99 1.28 14.96
N GLY A 110 19.58 0.08 15.36
CA GLY A 110 20.11 -0.62 16.54
C GLY A 110 19.74 0.03 17.88
N MET A 111 18.68 0.85 17.92
CA MET A 111 18.18 1.49 19.12
C MET A 111 17.30 0.56 19.95
N PRO A 112 17.21 0.75 21.28
CA PRO A 112 16.37 -0.07 22.16
C PRO A 112 14.87 0.01 21.83
N VAL A 113 14.29 -1.09 21.35
CA VAL A 113 12.85 -1.20 21.06
C VAL A 113 11.98 -1.07 22.33
N GLY A 114 12.54 -1.38 23.50
CA GLY A 114 11.84 -1.22 24.79
C GLY A 114 11.49 0.22 25.16
N HIS A 115 12.03 1.21 24.45
CA HIS A 115 11.75 2.64 24.64
C HIS A 115 10.82 3.19 23.56
N LEU A 116 10.12 2.33 22.81
CA LEU A 116 9.22 2.75 21.74
C LEU A 116 8.19 3.80 22.19
N ASP A 117 7.59 3.61 23.36
CA ASP A 117 6.57 4.54 23.86
C ASP A 117 7.14 5.95 24.05
N GLN A 118 8.36 6.04 24.59
CA GLN A 118 9.10 7.30 24.73
C GLN A 118 9.46 7.90 23.36
N PHE A 119 9.86 7.07 22.39
CA PHE A 119 10.14 7.53 21.03
C PHE A 119 8.90 8.11 20.35
N LEU A 120 7.75 7.46 20.50
CA LEU A 120 6.47 7.93 19.95
C LEU A 120 6.02 9.25 20.60
N GLU A 121 6.21 9.40 21.91
CA GLU A 121 5.95 10.67 22.61
C GLU A 121 6.81 11.82 22.08
N TRP A 122 8.09 11.57 21.80
CA TRP A 122 8.97 12.57 21.19
C TRP A 122 8.59 12.88 19.74
N GLU A 123 8.26 11.85 18.96
CA GLU A 123 7.79 12.01 17.58
C GLU A 123 6.56 12.91 17.52
N ASP A 124 5.56 12.68 18.38
CA ASP A 124 4.35 13.49 18.46
C ASP A 124 4.63 14.95 18.82
N LYS A 125 5.48 15.17 19.84
CA LYS A 125 5.88 16.52 20.28
C LYS A 125 6.67 17.29 19.21
N ILE A 126 7.49 16.62 18.42
CA ILE A 126 8.41 17.29 17.47
C ILE A 126 7.78 17.44 16.08
N LEU A 127 7.12 16.38 15.57
CA LEU A 127 6.74 16.27 14.17
C LEU A 127 5.24 16.47 13.92
N HIS A 128 4.37 16.11 14.87
CA HIS A 128 2.92 16.04 14.64
C HIS A 128 2.12 17.20 15.25
N GLN A 129 2.78 18.16 15.89
CA GLN A 129 2.12 19.36 16.41
C GLN A 129 1.48 20.17 15.29
N GLN A 130 0.15 20.31 15.32
CA GLN A 130 -0.62 21.06 14.34
C GLN A 130 -0.69 22.55 14.69
N GLY A 131 -0.61 23.41 13.68
CA GLY A 131 -0.71 24.86 13.81
C GLY A 131 0.60 25.61 13.61
N VAL A 132 0.52 26.94 13.69
CA VAL A 132 1.65 27.88 13.53
C VAL A 132 1.67 28.87 14.69
N GLY A 133 2.85 29.17 15.24
CA GLY A 133 3.01 30.15 16.33
C GLY A 133 4.03 29.72 17.39
N GLU A 134 4.31 30.64 18.31
CA GLU A 134 5.37 30.50 19.33
C GLU A 134 5.10 29.35 20.30
N GLN A 135 3.84 29.11 20.67
CA GLN A 135 3.45 28.00 21.55
C GLN A 135 3.69 26.63 20.93
N VAL A 136 3.36 26.48 19.64
CA VAL A 136 3.60 25.24 18.88
C VAL A 136 5.11 24.99 18.72
N ASN A 137 5.88 26.05 18.46
CA ASN A 137 7.33 25.96 18.35
C ASN A 137 8.01 25.66 19.70
N ALA A 138 7.48 26.16 20.81
CA ALA A 138 7.97 25.85 22.15
C ALA A 138 7.80 24.36 22.49
N ALA A 139 6.65 23.75 22.16
CA ALA A 139 6.42 22.32 22.34
C ALA A 139 7.40 21.46 21.51
N ARG A 140 7.64 21.85 20.25
CA ARG A 140 8.65 21.19 19.40
C ARG A 140 10.06 21.30 19.99
N PHE A 141 10.42 22.48 20.48
CA PHE A 141 11.73 22.73 21.08
C PHE A 141 11.94 21.95 22.37
N GLU A 142 10.91 21.85 23.22
CA GLU A 142 10.93 21.03 24.42
C GLU A 142 11.17 19.55 24.09
N GLY A 143 10.47 19.01 23.08
CA GLY A 143 10.71 17.66 22.57
C GLY A 143 12.15 17.45 22.09
N MET A 144 12.71 18.41 21.35
CA MET A 144 14.11 18.35 20.91
C MET A 144 15.11 18.36 22.07
N GLN A 145 14.86 19.12 23.13
CA GLN A 145 15.73 19.12 24.32
C GLN A 145 15.70 17.79 25.07
N GLN A 146 14.55 17.12 25.11
CA GLN A 146 14.40 15.80 25.75
C GLN A 146 15.19 14.70 25.02
N VAL A 147 15.38 14.83 23.70
CA VAL A 147 16.16 13.88 22.89
C VAL A 147 17.67 14.09 23.04
N MET A 148 18.10 15.32 23.36
CA MET A 148 19.52 15.72 23.41
C MET A 148 20.16 15.64 24.81
N GLY A 149 19.37 15.35 25.85
CA GLY A 149 19.83 15.17 27.23
C GLY A 149 20.06 13.70 27.59
#